data_AF-A0A2M7DCW2-F1
#
_entry.id   AF-A0A2M7DCW2-F1
#
_cell.length_a   1.000
_cell.length_b   1.000
_cell.length_c   1.000
_cell.angle_alpha   90.00
_cell.angle_beta   90.00
_cell.angle_gamma   90.00
#
_symmetry.space_group_name_H-M   'P 1'
#
loop_
_entity.id
_entity.type
_entity.pdbx_description
1 polymer ?
#
loop_
_entity_poly.entity_id
_entity_poly.type
_entity_poly.pdbx_seq_one_letter_code
_entity_poly.pdbx_strand_id
1 'polypeptide(L)' 'MTDDLGWRELINLAGVCWFVIFEGGKHTKVKAKSGKFITTIPRHHKLDRNLVKGIIKQFRLFGCDC' A
#
# COMPACT_ATOMS: atom_id res chain seq x y z
N MET A 1 -3.10 9.14 -16.25
CA MET A 1 -3.43 9.36 -14.83
C MET A 1 -2.14 9.33 -14.02
N THR A 2 -1.73 10.48 -13.52
CA THR A 2 -0.58 10.59 -12.61
C THR A 2 -1.05 11.38 -11.40
N ASP A 3 -2.02 10.83 -10.67
CA ASP A 3 -2.45 11.47 -9.45
C ASP A 3 -1.47 11.13 -8.35
N ASP A 4 -1.14 12.15 -7.57
CA ASP A 4 -0.33 12.10 -6.37
C ASP A 4 -1.01 11.17 -5.35
N LEU A 5 -0.81 9.86 -5.52
CA LEU A 5 -1.42 8.84 -4.66
C LEU A 5 -0.89 9.01 -3.23
N GLY A 6 -1.72 9.62 -2.39
CA GLY A 6 -1.48 9.77 -0.98
C GLY A 6 -1.64 8.45 -0.24
N TRP A 7 -1.27 8.45 1.04
CA TRP A 7 -1.43 7.31 1.93
C TRP A 7 -2.83 6.68 1.86
N ARG A 8 -3.90 7.51 1.86
CA ARG A 8 -5.30 7.04 1.82
C ARG A 8 -5.60 6.15 0.61
N GLU A 9 -5.16 6.54 -0.57
CA GLU A 9 -5.46 5.81 -1.80
C GLU A 9 -4.78 4.45 -1.82
N LEU A 10 -3.54 4.38 -1.33
CA LEU A 10 -2.81 3.11 -1.21
C LEU A 10 -3.43 2.17 -0.18
N ILE A 11 -3.98 2.71 0.91
CA ILE A 11 -4.72 1.93 1.90
C ILE A 11 -6.05 1.43 1.32
N ASN A 12 -6.76 2.27 0.56
CA ASN A 12 -7.98 1.86 -0.11
C ASN A 12 -7.72 0.71 -1.09
N LEU A 13 -6.66 0.83 -1.92
CA LEU A 13 -6.20 -0.25 -2.79
C LEU A 13 -5.86 -1.52 -2.00
N ALA A 14 -5.10 -1.40 -0.91
CA ALA A 14 -4.78 -2.55 -0.06
C ALA A 14 -6.04 -3.24 0.51
N GLY A 15 -7.08 -2.46 0.83
CA GLY A 15 -8.38 -2.95 1.27
C GLY A 15 -9.11 -3.72 0.18
N VAL A 16 -9.14 -3.20 -1.06
CA VAL A 16 -9.71 -3.89 -2.24
C VAL A 16 -8.96 -5.20 -2.53
N CYS A 17 -7.65 -5.23 -2.29
CA CYS A 17 -6.81 -6.43 -2.40
C CYS A 17 -7.01 -7.46 -1.26
N TRP A 18 -7.92 -7.20 -0.31
CA TRP A 18 -8.12 -8.02 0.90
C TRP A 18 -6.84 -8.22 1.73
N PHE A 19 -5.94 -7.23 1.70
CA PHE A 19 -4.75 -7.24 2.53
C PHE A 19 -5.06 -6.78 3.96
N VAL A 20 -4.26 -7.26 4.90
CA VAL A 20 -4.37 -6.89 6.30
C VAL A 20 -3.57 -5.62 6.54
N ILE A 21 -4.27 -4.56 6.95
CA ILE A 21 -3.72 -3.24 7.18
C ILE A 21 -3.48 -3.05 8.68
N PHE A 22 -2.26 -2.68 9.05
CA PHE A 22 -1.87 -2.37 10.42
C PHE A 22 -1.42 -0.91 10.50
N GLU A 23 -2.30 -0.04 10.96
CA GLU A 23 -2.02 1.38 11.12
C GLU A 23 -1.13 1.61 12.35
N GLY A 24 0.10 2.07 12.12
CA GLY A 24 0.94 2.65 13.16
C GLY A 24 0.79 4.17 13.20
N GLY A 25 1.54 4.82 14.10
CA GLY A 25 1.48 6.29 14.25
C GLY A 25 1.94 7.03 12.99
N LYS A 26 3.16 6.74 12.51
CA LYS A 26 3.80 7.44 11.36
C LYS A 26 3.74 6.65 10.04
N HIS A 27 3.51 5.34 10.12
CA HIS A 27 3.51 4.45 8.97
C HIS A 27 2.46 3.37 9.14
N THR A 28 1.94 2.88 8.02
CA THR A 28 1.00 1.76 7.97
C THR A 28 1.67 0.55 7.35
N LYS A 29 1.63 -0.59 8.04
CA LYS A 29 2.17 -1.84 7.53
C LYS A 29 1.06 -2.60 6.81
N VAL A 30 1.37 -3.14 5.64
CA VAL A 30 0.45 -3.97 4.86
C VAL A 30 0.99 -5.39 4.83
N LYS A 31 0.14 -6.35 5.18
CA LYS A 31 0.46 -7.78 5.15
C LYS A 31 -0.54 -8.52 4.28
N ALA A 32 -0.08 -9.61 3.66
CA ALA A 32 -0.95 -10.54 2.99
C ALA A 32 -1.85 -11.27 4.00
N LYS A 33 -2.95 -11.84 3.53
CA LYS A 33 -3.84 -12.68 4.35
C LYS A 33 -3.10 -13.88 4.99
N SER A 34 -2.04 -14.35 4.35
CA SER A 34 -1.13 -15.39 4.88
C SER A 34 -0.25 -14.91 6.05
N GLY A 35 -0.32 -13.64 6.44
CA GLY A 35 0.53 -13.03 7.46
C GLY A 35 1.89 -12.55 6.95
N LYS A 36 2.23 -12.81 5.67
CA LYS A 36 3.48 -12.35 5.07
C LYS A 36 3.51 -10.83 4.92
N PHE A 37 4.61 -10.21 5.31
CA PHE A 37 4.80 -8.77 5.13
C PHE A 37 4.93 -8.43 3.64
N ILE A 38 4.18 -7.42 3.20
CA ILE A 38 4.21 -6.92 1.81
C ILE A 38 5.04 -5.64 1.75
N THR A 39 4.61 -4.61 2.47
CA THR A 39 5.27 -3.29 2.44
C THR A 39 4.83 -2.40 3.61
N THR A 40 5.52 -1.28 3.78
CA THR A 40 5.18 -0.21 4.72
C THR A 40 4.91 1.08 3.94
N ILE A 41 3.79 1.73 4.23
CA ILE A 41 3.34 2.96 3.58
C ILE A 41 3.51 4.12 4.59
N PRO A 42 4.29 5.17 4.27
CA PRO A 42 4.37 6.36 5.12
C PRO A 42 3.03 7.10 5.15
N ARG A 43 2.63 7.62 6.31
CA ARG A 43 1.39 8.38 6.46
C ARG A 43 1.58 9.85 6.07
N HIS A 44 1.98 10.08 4.82
CA HIS A 44 2.15 11.41 4.25
C HIS A 44 1.01 11.76 3.30
N HIS A 45 0.68 13.05 3.21
CA HIS A 45 -0.35 13.55 2.30
C HIS A 45 0.02 13.33 0.83
N LYS A 46 1.32 13.47 0.52
CA LYS A 46 1.89 13.24 -0.82
C LYS A 46 3.07 12.28 -0.70
N LEU A 47 3.02 11.21 -1.48
CA LEU A 47 4.08 10.21 -1.55
C LEU A 47 4.84 10.35 -2.86
N ASP A 48 6.12 9.99 -2.83
CA ASP A 48 6.95 10.02 -4.02
C ASP A 48 6.42 9.00 -5.05
N ARG A 49 6.36 9.41 -6.32
CA ARG A 49 5.82 8.58 -7.40
C ARG A 49 6.57 7.25 -7.53
N ASN A 50 7.87 7.23 -7.28
CA ASN A 50 8.66 5.99 -7.35
C ASN A 50 8.32 5.05 -6.21
N LEU A 51 8.08 5.59 -5.01
CA LEU A 51 7.65 4.81 -3.85
C LEU A 51 6.26 4.20 -4.10
N VAL A 52 5.32 5.00 -4.59
CA VAL A 52 3.96 4.54 -4.95
C VAL A 52 4.03 3.41 -5.98
N LYS A 53 4.81 3.58 -7.05
CA LYS A 53 5.02 2.51 -8.06
C LYS A 53 5.61 1.25 -7.44
N GLY A 54 6.57 1.39 -6.53
CA GLY A 54 7.16 0.26 -5.80
C GLY A 54 6.12 -0.49 -4.96
N ILE A 55 5.25 0.23 -4.26
CA ILE A 55 4.17 -0.34 -3.44
C ILE A 55 3.15 -1.09 -4.30
N ILE A 56 2.68 -0.47 -5.39
CA ILE A 56 1.73 -1.12 -6.32
C ILE A 56 2.35 -2.39 -6.93
N LYS A 57 3.64 -2.34 -7.29
CA LYS A 57 4.35 -3.53 -7.79
C LYS A 57 4.39 -4.65 -6.75
N GLN A 58 4.61 -4.32 -5.47
CA GLN A 58 4.52 -5.31 -4.39
C GLN A 58 3.10 -5.86 -4.27
N PHE A 59 2.05 -5.03 -4.33
CA PHE A 59 0.67 -5.52 -4.28
C PHE A 59 0.37 -6.53 -5.38
N ARG A 60 0.78 -6.24 -6.62
CA ARG A 60 0.63 -7.15 -7.76
C ARG A 60 1.40 -8.47 -7.57
N LEU A 61 2.63 -8.40 -7.08
CA LEU A 61 3.44 -9.60 -6.80
C LEU A 61 2.79 -10.53 -5.77
N PHE A 62 2.00 -9.98 -4.86
CA PHE A 62 1.30 -10.74 -3.81
C PHE A 62 -0.12 -11.14 -4.21
N GLY A 63 -0.47 -11.05 -5.49
CA GLY A 63 -1.73 -11.55 -6.04
C GLY A 63 -2.87 -10.54 -6.02
N CYS A 64 -2.57 -9.25 -5.84
CA CYS A 64 -3.57 -8.22 -6.06
C CYS A 64 -3.61 -7.81 -7.54
N ASP A 65 -4.56 -8.40 -8.28
CA ASP A 65 -4.89 -7.99 -9.65
C ASP A 65 -5.87 -6.80 -9.58
N CYS A 66 -5.30 -5.59 -9.53
CA CYS A 66 -5.99 -4.29 -9.57
C CYS A 66 -5.58 -3.50 -10.82
#